data_AF-A0A3D5X740-F1
#
_entry.id   AF-A0A3D5X740-F1
#
_cell.length_a   1.000
_cell.length_b   1.000
_cell.length_c   1.000
_cell.angle_alpha   90.00
_cell.angle_beta   90.00
_cell.angle_gamma   90.00
#
_symmetry.space_group_name_H-M   'P 1'
#
loop_
_entity.id
_entity.type
_entity.pdbx_description
1 polymer ?
#
loop_
_entity_poly.entity_id
_entity_poly.type
_entity_poly.pdbx_seq_one_letter_code
_entity_poly.pdbx_strand_id
1 'polypeptide(L)'
;MLRHKSGRRLLLPAEPYNNYCIGVNSTIECKVDKINCTGKVFLEPRHPVYIEDKIYDFTVHQNSVKDINLNETITVHDVFNNEVQVNWPSNKSKLPEIGTNIKLRVDRLTNGVPILNI
;
A
#
# COMPACT_ATOMS: atom_id res chain seq x y z
N MET A 1 2.19 -3.03 -21.34
CA MET A 1 0.79 -3.17 -21.84
C MET A 1 0.30 -4.56 -21.53
N LEU A 2 -0.91 -4.70 -21.01
CA LEU A 2 -1.53 -5.97 -20.66
C LEU A 2 -2.56 -6.38 -21.71
N ARG A 3 -2.81 -7.69 -21.82
CA ARG A 3 -3.83 -8.27 -22.70
C ARG A 3 -4.76 -9.16 -21.87
N HIS A 4 -6.04 -8.80 -21.81
CA HIS A 4 -7.05 -9.62 -21.17
C HIS A 4 -7.51 -10.77 -22.09
N LYS A 5 -8.05 -11.85 -21.52
CA LYS A 5 -8.57 -13.02 -22.26
C LYS A 5 -9.65 -12.66 -23.29
N SER A 6 -10.38 -11.56 -23.07
CA SER A 6 -11.36 -11.03 -24.03
C SER A 6 -10.76 -10.32 -25.25
N GLY A 7 -9.43 -10.22 -25.34
CA GLY A 7 -8.72 -9.49 -26.40
C GLY A 7 -8.51 -8.00 -26.13
N ARG A 8 -9.12 -7.44 -25.07
CA ARG A 8 -8.95 -6.03 -24.66
C ARG A 8 -7.50 -5.75 -24.26
N ARG A 9 -6.96 -4.63 -24.74
CA ARG A 9 -5.65 -4.10 -24.34
C ARG A 9 -5.85 -3.11 -23.19
N LEU A 10 -5.05 -3.26 -22.15
CA LEU A 10 -5.11 -2.44 -20.93
C LEU A 10 -3.71 -1.90 -20.63
N LEU A 11 -3.66 -0.71 -20.03
CA LEU A 11 -2.41 -0.10 -19.62
C LEU A 11 -2.24 -0.27 -18.12
N LEU A 12 -1.01 -0.62 -17.73
CA LEU A 12 -0.55 -0.64 -16.35
C LEU A 12 0.67 0.29 -16.29
N PRO A 13 0.66 1.35 -15.46
CA PRO A 13 1.87 2.14 -15.19
C PRO A 13 2.98 1.24 -14.68
N ALA A 14 4.21 1.36 -15.18
CA ALA A 14 5.30 0.47 -14.75
C ALA A 14 5.94 0.92 -13.43
N GLU A 15 6.15 2.24 -13.28
CA GLU A 15 6.90 2.86 -12.19
C GLU A 15 6.50 2.38 -10.78
N PRO A 16 5.21 2.31 -10.40
CA PRO A 16 4.84 1.90 -9.04
C PRO A 16 5.10 0.42 -8.75
N TYR A 17 5.32 -0.40 -9.79
CA TYR A 17 5.41 -1.86 -9.68
C TYR A 17 6.78 -2.39 -10.12
N ASN A 18 7.80 -1.54 -10.16
CA ASN A 18 9.17 -1.95 -10.51
C ASN A 18 9.67 -3.11 -9.63
N ASN A 19 9.28 -3.11 -8.34
CA ASN A 19 9.68 -4.13 -7.37
C ASN A 19 8.81 -5.41 -7.41
N TYR A 20 7.82 -5.48 -8.31
CA TYR A 20 6.95 -6.66 -8.45
C TYR A 20 7.51 -7.70 -9.43
N CYS A 21 8.69 -7.44 -10.01
CA CYS A 21 9.35 -8.33 -10.97
C CYS A 21 8.46 -8.70 -12.18
N ILE A 22 7.63 -7.76 -12.64
CA ILE A 22 6.72 -7.99 -13.78
C ILE A 22 7.51 -7.94 -15.10
N GLY A 23 7.76 -9.10 -15.68
CA GLY A 23 8.44 -9.24 -16.98
C GLY A 23 7.52 -9.17 -18.20
N VAL A 24 8.09 -8.97 -19.38
CA VAL A 24 7.37 -9.12 -20.65
C VAL A 24 6.87 -10.57 -20.78
N ASN A 25 5.65 -10.75 -21.29
CA ASN A 25 4.95 -12.04 -21.42
C ASN A 25 4.58 -12.73 -20.09
N SER A 26 4.78 -12.08 -18.95
CA SER A 26 4.25 -12.58 -17.68
C SER A 26 2.72 -12.58 -17.67
N THR A 27 2.14 -13.56 -16.99
CA THR A 27 0.72 -13.55 -16.62
C THR A 27 0.62 -13.05 -15.19
N ILE A 28 -0.11 -11.96 -14.98
CA ILE A 28 -0.30 -11.34 -13.67
C ILE A 28 -1.77 -11.29 -13.30
N GLU A 29 -2.05 -11.42 -12.01
CA GLU A 29 -3.37 -11.18 -11.45
C GLU A 29 -3.51 -9.70 -11.09
N CYS A 30 -4.59 -9.08 -11.56
CA CYS A 30 -4.90 -7.68 -11.27
C CYS A 30 -6.33 -7.54 -10.74
N LYS A 31 -6.49 -6.66 -9.76
CA LYS A 31 -7.78 -6.11 -9.33
C LYS A 31 -8.15 -4.93 -10.23
N VAL A 32 -9.43 -4.77 -10.52
CA VAL A 32 -9.95 -3.51 -11.07
C VAL A 32 -10.03 -2.53 -9.91
N ASP A 33 -9.13 -1.56 -9.90
CA ASP A 33 -9.07 -0.53 -8.85
C ASP A 33 -10.15 0.53 -9.09
N LYS A 34 -10.17 1.11 -10.30
CA LYS A 34 -11.10 2.19 -10.64
C LYS A 34 -11.56 2.09 -12.09
N ILE A 35 -12.81 2.51 -12.32
CA ILE A 35 -13.32 2.85 -13.65
C ILE A 35 -13.72 4.32 -13.61
N ASN A 36 -13.16 5.14 -14.49
CA ASN A 36 -13.53 6.55 -14.57
C ASN A 36 -14.78 6.77 -15.46
N CYS A 37 -15.27 8.02 -15.51
CA CYS A 37 -16.46 8.38 -16.29
C CYS A 37 -16.31 8.15 -17.81
N THR A 38 -15.08 8.04 -18.32
CA THR A 38 -14.82 7.72 -19.74
C THR A 38 -14.66 6.22 -20.00
N GLY A 39 -14.91 5.36 -19.01
CA GLY A 39 -14.77 3.91 -19.11
C GLY A 39 -13.32 3.40 -19.12
N LYS A 40 -12.35 4.25 -18.77
CA LYS A 40 -10.95 3.84 -18.59
C LYS A 40 -10.84 3.02 -17.32
N VAL A 41 -10.33 1.81 -17.48
CA VAL A 41 -10.08 0.84 -16.40
C VAL A 41 -8.67 1.04 -15.87
N PHE A 42 -8.56 1.21 -14.56
CA PHE A 42 -7.32 1.23 -13.81
C PHE A 42 -7.18 -0.11 -13.09
N LEU A 43 -5.98 -0.67 -13.18
CA LEU A 43 -5.66 -1.99 -12.65
C LEU A 43 -4.58 -1.83 -11.58
N GLU A 44 -4.71 -2.61 -10.52
CA GLU A 44 -3.65 -2.81 -9.53
C GLU A 44 -3.27 -4.30 -9.51
N PRO A 45 -1.99 -4.65 -9.78
CA PRO A 45 -1.52 -6.02 -9.66
C PRO A 45 -1.52 -6.46 -8.20
N ARG A 46 -1.72 -7.77 -7.99
CA ARG A 46 -1.58 -8.37 -6.67
C ARG A 46 -0.19 -8.05 -6.10
N HIS A 47 -0.13 -7.52 -4.88
CA HIS A 47 1.13 -7.24 -4.21
C HIS A 47 1.87 -8.57 -3.90
N PRO A 48 3.19 -8.67 -4.13
CA PRO A 48 3.94 -9.91 -3.95
C PRO A 48 4.04 -10.37 -2.49
N VAL A 49 4.05 -9.42 -1.54
CA VAL A 49 4.13 -9.70 -0.09
C VAL A 49 2.80 -9.47 0.64
N TYR A 50 2.24 -8.27 0.57
CA TYR A 50 1.03 -7.91 1.30
C TYR A 50 -0.26 -8.47 0.68
N ILE A 51 -1.24 -8.70 1.55
CA ILE A 51 -2.59 -9.12 1.22
C ILE A 51 -3.52 -8.20 2.03
N GLU A 52 -4.55 -7.64 1.38
CA GLU A 52 -5.58 -6.83 2.04
C GLU A 52 -6.19 -7.61 3.23
N ASP A 53 -6.52 -6.90 4.29
CA ASP A 53 -7.03 -7.39 5.58
C ASP A 53 -6.10 -8.30 6.39
N LYS A 54 -4.86 -8.52 5.94
CA LYS A 54 -3.84 -9.24 6.74
C LYS A 54 -3.02 -8.29 7.59
N ILE A 55 -2.51 -8.83 8.68
CA ILE A 55 -1.71 -8.11 9.68
C ILE A 55 -0.25 -8.53 9.52
N TYR A 56 0.65 -7.54 9.49
CA TYR A 56 2.09 -7.73 9.40
C TYR A 56 2.79 -6.89 10.46
N ASP A 57 4.04 -7.26 10.77
CA ASP A 57 4.89 -6.49 11.67
C ASP A 57 5.64 -5.40 10.88
N PHE A 58 5.63 -4.18 11.40
CA PHE A 58 6.32 -3.02 10.82
C PHE A 58 7.17 -2.34 11.89
N THR A 59 8.36 -1.89 11.51
CA THR A 59 9.26 -1.14 12.41
C THR A 59 8.95 0.34 12.36
N VAL A 60 8.79 0.97 13.53
CA VAL A 60 8.60 2.42 13.64
C VAL A 60 9.92 3.14 13.36
N HIS A 61 9.94 4.01 12.36
CA HIS A 61 11.10 4.83 12.00
C HIS A 61 11.01 6.24 12.55
N GLN A 62 9.81 6.82 12.60
CA GLN A 62 9.57 8.15 13.15
C GLN A 62 8.23 8.19 13.87
N ASN A 63 8.09 9.12 14.80
CA ASN A 63 6.84 9.45 15.43
C ASN A 63 6.69 10.98 15.51
N SER A 64 5.47 11.47 15.41
CA SER A 64 5.19 12.91 15.36
C SER A 64 3.80 13.22 15.91
N VAL A 65 3.70 14.31 16.65
CA VAL A 65 2.44 14.88 17.13
C VAL A 65 2.17 16.15 16.32
N LYS A 66 1.01 16.21 15.61
CA LYS A 66 0.61 17.42 14.89
C LYS A 66 -0.15 18.36 15.82
N ASP A 67 0.42 19.54 16.09
CA ASP A 67 -0.06 20.52 17.09
C ASP A 67 -1.50 21.01 16.91
N ILE A 68 -2.01 21.10 15.68
CA ILE A 68 -3.30 21.77 15.41
C ILE A 68 -4.51 20.88 15.77
N ASN A 69 -4.37 19.55 15.67
CA ASN A 69 -5.46 18.59 15.91
C ASN A 69 -5.12 17.50 16.93
N LEU A 70 -3.94 17.54 17.55
CA LEU A 70 -3.41 16.47 18.42
C LEU A 70 -3.44 15.08 17.75
N ASN A 71 -3.38 15.05 16.42
CA ASN A 71 -3.28 13.79 15.69
C ASN A 71 -1.85 13.30 15.79
N GLU A 72 -1.69 12.19 16.48
CA GLU A 72 -0.44 11.49 16.56
C GLU A 72 -0.25 10.64 15.30
N THR A 73 0.98 10.58 14.81
CA THR A 73 1.32 9.81 13.61
C THR A 73 2.63 9.09 13.83
N ILE A 74 2.74 7.94 13.18
CA ILE A 74 3.97 7.18 13.10
C ILE A 74 4.31 6.96 11.63
N THR A 75 5.59 6.86 11.36
CA THR A 75 6.12 6.55 10.04
C THR A 75 6.80 5.19 10.11
N VAL A 76 6.43 4.29 9.21
CA VAL A 76 7.05 2.97 9.02
C VAL A 76 7.53 2.85 7.57
N HIS A 77 8.46 1.92 7.32
CA HIS A 77 8.81 1.53 5.96
C HIS A 77 8.17 0.19 5.61
N ASP A 78 7.70 0.06 4.37
CA ASP A 78 7.23 -1.22 3.85
C ASP A 78 8.40 -2.09 3.35
N VAL A 79 8.09 -3.29 2.82
CA VAL A 79 9.09 -4.24 2.30
C VAL A 79 9.89 -3.72 1.10
N PHE A 80 9.40 -2.67 0.44
CA PHE A 80 10.05 -2.00 -0.68
C PHE A 80 10.64 -0.64 -0.29
N ASN A 81 10.76 -0.38 1.02
CA ASN A 81 11.31 0.84 1.59
C ASN A 81 10.50 2.09 1.22
N ASN A 82 9.22 1.94 0.91
CA ASN A 82 8.29 3.06 0.80
C ASN A 82 7.96 3.60 2.20
N GLU A 83 7.96 4.92 2.35
CA GLU A 83 7.56 5.58 3.58
C GLU A 83 6.02 5.56 3.71
N VAL A 84 5.50 5.03 4.82
CA VAL A 84 4.06 4.94 5.09
C VAL A 84 3.73 5.61 6.41
N GLN A 85 2.93 6.67 6.34
CA GLN A 85 2.39 7.36 7.52
C GLN A 85 1.11 6.70 8.01
N VAL A 86 1.04 6.43 9.31
CA VAL A 86 -0.11 5.82 9.96
C VAL A 86 -0.60 6.74 11.06
N ASN A 87 -1.89 7.03 11.05
CA ASN A 87 -2.52 7.80 12.12
C ASN A 87 -2.59 6.93 13.38
N TRP A 88 -1.98 7.41 14.46
CA TRP A 88 -2.04 6.78 15.76
C TRP A 88 -3.22 7.36 16.54
N PRO A 89 -4.22 6.55 16.94
CA PRO A 89 -5.42 7.07 17.56
C PRO A 89 -5.12 7.46 19.02
N SER A 90 -5.54 8.67 19.42
CA SER A 90 -5.26 9.25 20.73
C SER A 90 -5.83 8.46 21.92
N ASN A 91 -6.73 7.50 21.65
CA ASN A 91 -7.32 6.61 22.66
C ASN A 91 -6.48 5.34 22.91
N LYS A 92 -5.44 5.08 22.11
CA LYS A 92 -4.51 3.97 22.36
C LYS A 92 -3.44 4.36 23.37
N SER A 93 -2.71 3.34 23.83
CA SER A 93 -1.49 3.49 24.62
C SER A 93 -0.52 4.50 24.01
N LYS A 94 0.43 4.97 24.83
CA LYS A 94 1.56 5.84 24.45
C LYS A 94 2.08 5.53 23.04
N LEU A 95 2.34 6.59 22.27
CA LEU A 95 2.95 6.54 20.95
C LEU A 95 4.17 5.59 20.96
N PRO A 96 4.28 4.66 19.99
CA PRO A 96 5.36 3.68 19.98
C PRO A 96 6.70 4.37 19.77
N GLU A 97 7.74 3.77 20.36
CA GLU A 97 9.10 4.27 20.30
C GLU A 97 9.77 3.86 18.98
N ILE A 98 10.68 4.69 18.49
CA ILE A 98 11.44 4.40 17.27
C ILE A 98 12.23 3.10 17.45
N GLY A 99 12.22 2.25 16.43
CA GLY A 99 12.85 0.93 16.42
C GLY A 99 11.95 -0.20 16.95
N THR A 100 10.77 0.11 17.50
CA THR A 100 9.83 -0.93 17.93
C THR A 100 9.07 -1.54 16.75
N ASN A 101 8.75 -2.83 16.86
CA ASN A 101 7.88 -3.52 15.91
C ASN A 101 6.44 -3.46 16.38
N ILE A 102 5.55 -3.06 15.47
CA ILE A 102 4.11 -2.97 15.70
C ILE A 102 3.34 -3.78 14.67
N LYS A 103 2.18 -4.28 15.05
CA LYS A 103 1.26 -4.99 14.16
C LYS A 103 0.31 -4.00 13.50
N LEU A 104 0.31 -3.97 12.18
CA LEU A 104 -0.59 -3.14 11.37
C LEU A 104 -1.33 -4.00 10.36
N ARG A 105 -2.61 -3.73 10.17
CA ARG A 105 -3.45 -4.33 9.13
C ARG A 105 -3.24 -3.56 7.82
N VAL A 106 -3.03 -4.28 6.73
CA VAL A 106 -3.07 -3.73 5.37
C VAL A 106 -4.54 -3.56 5.00
N ASP A 107 -5.06 -2.34 5.05
CA ASP A 107 -6.45 -2.06 4.74
C ASP A 107 -6.71 -2.15 3.23
N ARG A 108 -5.80 -1.55 2.45
CA ARG A 108 -5.83 -1.57 0.98
C ARG A 108 -4.43 -1.34 0.43
N LEU A 109 -4.26 -1.63 -0.85
CA LEU A 109 -3.07 -1.22 -1.61
C LEU A 109 -3.43 -0.02 -2.49
N THR A 110 -2.46 0.85 -2.74
CA THR A 110 -2.63 1.95 -3.70
C THR A 110 -1.31 2.23 -4.39
N ASN A 111 -1.26 1.98 -5.70
CA ASN A 111 -0.04 2.06 -6.51
C ASN A 111 1.10 1.21 -5.90
N GLY A 112 0.75 0.06 -5.33
CA GLY A 112 1.69 -0.86 -4.71
C GLY A 112 2.22 -0.46 -3.34
N VAL A 113 1.77 0.67 -2.76
CA VAL A 113 2.08 1.05 -1.38
C VAL A 113 0.91 0.63 -0.48
N PRO A 114 1.15 -0.04 0.67
CA PRO A 114 0.07 -0.42 1.57
C PRO A 114 -0.46 0.80 2.35
N ILE A 115 -1.77 0.89 2.45
CA ILE A 115 -2.43 1.78 3.40
C ILE A 115 -2.67 0.96 4.67
N LEU A 116 -2.06 1.41 5.75
CA LEU A 116 -1.98 0.68 7.00
C LEU A 116 -2.92 1.27 8.04
N ASN A 117 -3.55 0.38 8.81
CA ASN A 117 -4.41 0.72 9.93
C ASN A 117 -4.04 -0.11 11.16
N ILE A 118 -4.37 0.42 12.33
CA ILE A 118 -4.13 -0.17 13.64
C ILE A 118 -5.27 -1.11 14.05
#